data_AF-A0A7J8HZD3-F1
#
_entry.id   AF-A0A7J8HZD3-F1
#
_cell.length_a   1.000
_cell.length_b   1.000
_cell.length_c   1.000
_cell.angle_alpha   90.00
_cell.angle_beta   90.00
_cell.angle_gamma   90.00
#
_symmetry.space_group_name_H-M   'P 1'
#
loop_
_entity.id
_entity.type
_entity.pdbx_description
1 polymer ?
#
loop_
_entity_poly.entity_id
_entity_poly.type
_entity_poly.pdbx_seq_one_letter_code
_entity_poly.pdbx_strand_id
1 'polypeptide(L)'
;MAAGPGTTTDTGPAAGTGEKEDEHIKPFTPEKAKEIIMSLQQPAVFCNMVFDWPAQHWTAEHLSKVLHGKQIRFRMGMKSTDTVPQFETTCSYVEATLEEFLTWNWDHSSISGPFTDYDYSKFWAYADYKYVASLFEDNTDIFQDVIWSDFGFHGRNGQESTLWIGSLGAHTPCHLDSYGCNLVFQVQGRKRWHLFPPEDTPFLYPTRIPYEESSVFSKVNVVNPDFKRFPQFQKARRHVVTLSPGQVLFVPRHWWHYVESIDPVTVSINSWIELEEDHQARVEEAITRTLVCALKTAEDPHSTRAWLNPTEVEETSHEVNCRYLNRAVSAFFDHYRTSKPVEIQALRTNGEYVKKELSVHSLMEVDQTGSQNLTSGTVEQQAASPFGPDLVPVQPSSEDPPSERGGILENDGKDFVAKDGEQFEKLHCTKKQRIMSKHENAIGEQIASNNTMAPSQTFISTDNLLDCLVNPQVTKIVAQLLIQGRSL
;
A
#
# COMPACT_ATOMS: atom_id res chain seq x y z
N MET A 1 -46.76 -22.72 68.59
CA MET A 1 -48.11 -22.19 68.26
C MET A 1 -48.14 -22.12 66.74
N ALA A 2 -48.86 -23.01 66.04
CA ALA A 2 -50.28 -22.87 65.64
C ALA A 2 -50.49 -21.68 64.65
N ALA A 3 -51.06 -21.83 63.44
CA ALA A 3 -51.62 -23.00 62.73
C ALA A 3 -51.59 -22.78 61.18
N GLY A 4 -51.85 -23.82 60.36
CA GLY A 4 -52.00 -23.73 58.88
C GLY A 4 -53.43 -23.34 58.42
N PRO A 5 -53.93 -23.66 57.20
CA PRO A 5 -53.34 -24.34 56.01
C PRO A 5 -53.27 -23.36 54.78
N GLY A 6 -53.03 -23.73 53.50
CA GLY A 6 -52.62 -24.99 52.86
C GLY A 6 -53.56 -25.49 51.73
N THR A 7 -53.17 -25.34 50.44
CA THR A 7 -53.91 -25.80 49.23
C THR A 7 -52.98 -26.11 48.05
N THR A 8 -53.30 -27.15 47.27
CA THR A 8 -52.59 -27.63 46.07
C THR A 8 -53.33 -27.28 44.77
N THR A 9 -52.66 -26.62 43.82
CA THR A 9 -53.02 -26.37 42.41
C THR A 9 -51.80 -25.75 41.72
N ASP A 10 -51.53 -25.86 40.43
CA ASP A 10 -51.90 -26.80 39.36
C ASP A 10 -50.86 -26.54 38.22
N THR A 11 -50.79 -27.42 37.21
CA THR A 11 -49.78 -27.33 36.14
C THR A 11 -50.06 -26.21 35.14
N GLY A 12 -48.99 -25.51 34.72
CA GLY A 12 -49.01 -24.54 33.62
C GLY A 12 -47.59 -24.37 33.05
N PRO A 13 -47.38 -24.48 31.73
CA PRO A 13 -46.05 -24.39 31.15
C PRO A 13 -45.61 -22.93 31.03
N ALA A 14 -44.58 -22.54 31.78
CA ALA A 14 -43.84 -21.32 31.48
C ALA A 14 -43.06 -21.55 30.18
N ALA A 15 -43.54 -20.95 29.09
CA ALA A 15 -42.83 -20.94 27.82
C ALA A 15 -41.57 -20.08 27.96
N GLY A 16 -40.49 -20.69 28.43
CA GLY A 16 -39.15 -20.15 28.27
C GLY A 16 -38.79 -20.17 26.80
N THR A 17 -39.07 -19.07 26.10
CA THR A 17 -38.40 -18.75 24.84
C THR A 17 -36.94 -18.52 25.15
N GLY A 18 -36.17 -19.61 25.18
CA GLY A 18 -34.74 -19.55 24.99
C GLY A 18 -34.51 -19.01 23.57
N GLU A 19 -34.38 -17.69 23.47
CA GLU A 19 -33.64 -17.09 22.38
C GLU A 19 -32.27 -17.77 22.42
N LYS A 20 -32.03 -18.64 21.44
CA LYS A 20 -30.68 -19.10 21.19
C LYS A 20 -29.90 -17.86 20.82
N GLU A 21 -28.81 -17.62 21.52
CA GLU A 21 -27.73 -16.83 20.96
C GLU A 21 -27.37 -17.52 19.64
N ASP A 22 -27.71 -16.88 18.52
CA ASP A 22 -27.19 -17.32 17.23
C ASP A 22 -25.68 -17.12 17.30
N GLU A 23 -24.94 -18.21 17.50
CA GLU A 23 -23.49 -18.22 17.36
C GLU A 23 -23.20 -17.67 15.95
N HIS A 24 -22.72 -16.44 15.88
CA HIS A 24 -22.22 -15.86 14.64
C HIS A 24 -20.99 -16.68 14.24
N ILE A 25 -21.19 -17.64 13.33
CA ILE A 25 -20.13 -18.48 12.78
C ILE A 25 -19.45 -17.73 11.64
N LYS A 26 -18.12 -17.72 11.62
CA LYS A 26 -17.33 -17.13 10.53
C LYS A 26 -17.67 -17.81 9.19
N PRO A 27 -17.88 -17.06 8.09
CA PRO A 27 -18.27 -17.63 6.79
C PRO A 27 -17.30 -18.66 6.20
N PHE A 28 -16.01 -18.56 6.56
CA PHE A 28 -14.95 -19.46 6.09
C PHE A 28 -14.17 -20.02 7.28
N THR A 29 -13.77 -21.29 7.21
CA THR A 29 -12.77 -21.84 8.14
C THR A 29 -11.37 -21.29 7.79
N PRO A 30 -10.41 -21.31 8.74
CA PRO A 30 -9.02 -20.95 8.47
C PRO A 30 -8.43 -21.57 7.20
N GLU A 31 -8.68 -22.86 6.98
CA GLU A 31 -8.19 -23.61 5.82
C GLU A 31 -8.82 -23.09 4.53
N LYS A 32 -10.14 -22.83 4.56
CA LYS A 32 -10.85 -22.36 3.37
C LYS A 32 -10.51 -20.91 3.02
N ALA A 33 -10.37 -20.05 4.02
CA ALA A 33 -9.91 -18.67 3.83
C ALA A 33 -8.51 -18.65 3.19
N LYS A 34 -7.59 -19.51 3.67
CA LYS A 34 -6.25 -19.66 3.09
C LYS A 34 -6.29 -20.22 1.66
N GLU A 35 -7.09 -21.23 1.39
CA GLU A 35 -7.28 -21.80 0.04
C GLU A 35 -7.75 -20.72 -0.95
N ILE A 36 -8.70 -19.87 -0.53
CA ILE A 36 -9.17 -18.73 -1.32
C ILE A 36 -8.04 -17.72 -1.55
N ILE A 37 -7.34 -17.28 -0.51
CA ILE A 37 -6.24 -16.29 -0.60
C ILE A 37 -5.11 -16.79 -1.51
N MET A 38 -4.76 -18.07 -1.43
CA MET A 38 -3.68 -18.66 -2.24
C MET A 38 -4.08 -18.98 -3.69
N SER A 39 -5.38 -18.94 -4.03
CA SER A 39 -5.86 -19.20 -5.39
C SER A 39 -6.33 -17.94 -6.13
N LEU A 40 -6.84 -16.93 -5.42
CA LEU A 40 -7.34 -15.70 -6.01
C LEU A 40 -6.24 -14.86 -6.68
N GLN A 41 -6.43 -14.58 -7.97
CA GLN A 41 -5.56 -13.69 -8.77
C GLN A 41 -6.06 -12.24 -8.81
N GLN A 42 -7.20 -11.93 -8.17
CA GLN A 42 -7.85 -10.62 -8.16
C GLN A 42 -8.23 -10.19 -6.73
N PRO A 43 -8.29 -8.88 -6.43
CA PRO A 43 -8.64 -8.39 -5.10
C PRO A 43 -10.07 -8.77 -4.73
N ALA A 44 -10.25 -9.11 -3.46
CA ALA A 44 -11.54 -9.46 -2.89
C ALA A 44 -11.66 -8.94 -1.46
N VAL A 45 -12.87 -8.57 -1.07
CA VAL A 45 -13.19 -8.17 0.30
C VAL A 45 -13.85 -9.35 1.01
N PHE A 46 -13.22 -9.82 2.09
CA PHE A 46 -13.83 -10.70 3.07
C PHE A 46 -14.70 -9.85 4.01
N CYS A 47 -15.98 -10.22 4.12
CA CYS A 47 -16.90 -9.68 5.10
C CYS A 47 -17.07 -10.68 6.26
N ASN A 48 -17.48 -10.20 7.43
CA ASN A 48 -17.90 -11.04 8.56
C ASN A 48 -16.86 -12.07 9.05
N MET A 49 -15.56 -11.84 8.82
CA MET A 49 -14.47 -12.73 9.27
C MET A 49 -13.82 -12.29 10.59
N VAL A 50 -14.08 -11.07 11.05
CA VAL A 50 -13.31 -10.39 12.14
C VAL A 50 -14.21 -9.72 13.20
N PHE A 51 -15.49 -10.08 13.26
CA PHE A 51 -16.48 -9.48 14.19
C PHE A 51 -16.26 -9.86 15.65
N ASP A 52 -15.35 -10.80 15.94
CA ASP A 52 -14.97 -11.27 17.27
C ASP A 52 -13.52 -10.91 17.63
N TRP A 53 -12.77 -10.28 16.71
CA TRP A 53 -11.40 -9.83 17.00
C TRP A 53 -11.42 -8.68 18.00
N PRO A 54 -10.63 -8.73 19.10
CA PRO A 54 -10.52 -7.59 20.00
C PRO A 54 -10.02 -6.32 19.29
N ALA A 55 -9.19 -6.47 18.25
CA ALA A 55 -8.70 -5.36 17.43
C ALA A 55 -9.79 -4.59 16.68
N GLN A 56 -11.03 -5.10 16.57
CA GLN A 56 -12.15 -4.31 16.04
C GLN A 56 -12.44 -3.05 16.88
N HIS A 57 -12.00 -3.04 18.14
CA HIS A 57 -12.17 -1.93 19.07
C HIS A 57 -10.97 -0.97 19.10
N TRP A 58 -9.92 -1.21 18.29
CA TRP A 58 -8.76 -0.32 18.14
C TRP A 58 -9.09 0.96 17.35
N THR A 59 -10.08 1.72 17.80
CA THR A 59 -10.30 3.09 17.34
C THR A 59 -9.13 3.97 17.77
N ALA A 60 -8.92 5.10 17.09
CA ALA A 60 -7.87 6.04 17.45
C ALA A 60 -8.00 6.55 18.89
N GLU A 61 -9.23 6.71 19.42
CA GLU A 61 -9.47 7.05 20.83
C GLU A 61 -9.06 5.93 21.79
N HIS A 62 -9.31 4.66 21.44
CA HIS A 62 -8.87 3.51 22.21
C HIS A 62 -7.34 3.41 22.21
N LEU A 63 -6.74 3.46 21.01
CA LEU A 63 -5.30 3.43 20.81
C LEU A 63 -4.60 4.58 21.55
N SER A 64 -5.18 5.79 21.56
CA SER A 64 -4.64 6.93 22.32
C SER A 64 -4.53 6.64 23.83
N LYS A 65 -5.48 5.89 24.39
CA LYS A 65 -5.45 5.47 25.80
C LYS A 65 -4.39 4.40 26.02
N VAL A 66 -4.35 3.37 25.17
CA VAL A 66 -3.39 2.25 25.29
C VAL A 66 -1.94 2.69 25.09
N LEU A 67 -1.69 3.68 24.23
CA LEU A 67 -0.36 4.25 24.00
C LEU A 67 0.10 5.19 25.12
N HIS A 68 -0.75 5.57 26.08
CA HIS A 68 -0.39 6.37 27.26
C HIS A 68 0.45 7.64 26.95
N GLY A 69 0.15 8.33 25.85
CA GLY A 69 0.89 9.53 25.43
C GLY A 69 2.24 9.26 24.76
N LYS A 70 2.53 8.03 24.30
CA LYS A 70 3.66 7.74 23.41
C LYS A 70 3.54 8.59 22.14
N GLN A 71 4.58 9.36 21.83
CA GLN A 71 4.65 10.13 20.59
C GLN A 71 4.95 9.20 19.42
N ILE A 72 4.31 9.46 18.29
CA ILE A 72 4.49 8.77 17.03
C ILE A 72 4.63 9.78 15.88
N ARG A 73 5.35 9.39 14.84
CA ARG A 73 5.54 10.22 13.65
C ARG A 73 4.28 10.27 12.78
N PHE A 74 3.77 11.46 12.54
CA PHE A 74 2.79 11.73 11.50
C PHE A 74 3.47 12.37 10.28
N ARG A 75 3.17 11.85 9.10
CA ARG A 75 3.43 12.51 7.82
C ARG A 75 2.34 13.55 7.59
N MET A 76 2.76 14.76 7.25
CA MET A 76 1.91 15.93 7.00
C MET A 76 1.98 16.29 5.52
N GLY A 77 0.93 15.96 4.78
CA GLY A 77 0.80 16.28 3.37
C GLY A 77 -0.21 17.40 3.12
N MET A 78 0.05 18.21 2.10
CA MET A 78 -0.88 19.26 1.68
C MET A 78 -2.03 18.64 0.86
N LYS A 79 -3.26 19.02 1.20
CA LYS A 79 -4.47 18.81 0.40
C LYS A 79 -4.33 19.60 -0.91
N SER A 80 -3.89 18.90 -1.96
CA SER A 80 -3.47 19.50 -3.24
C SER A 80 -4.22 18.90 -4.42
N THR A 81 -4.46 19.70 -5.46
CA THR A 81 -5.03 19.28 -6.74
C THR A 81 -3.95 19.20 -7.84
N ASP A 82 -2.70 18.91 -7.48
CA ASP A 82 -1.59 18.72 -8.41
C ASP A 82 -1.76 17.41 -9.21
N THR A 83 -1.15 17.34 -10.39
CA THR A 83 -1.08 16.13 -11.23
C THR A 83 0.17 15.28 -10.97
N VAL A 84 1.09 15.75 -10.12
CA VAL A 84 2.23 14.99 -9.61
C VAL A 84 1.82 14.17 -8.37
N PRO A 85 2.23 12.90 -8.22
CA PRO A 85 2.04 12.14 -6.98
C PRO A 85 2.70 12.84 -5.77
N GLN A 86 1.98 12.92 -4.66
CA GLN A 86 2.52 13.41 -3.39
C GLN A 86 3.28 12.29 -2.68
N PHE A 87 4.53 12.09 -3.06
CA PHE A 87 5.44 11.16 -2.39
C PHE A 87 5.79 11.64 -0.97
N GLU A 88 6.17 10.69 -0.13
CA GLU A 88 6.62 10.84 1.25
C GLU A 88 7.76 11.88 1.36
N THR A 89 8.68 11.88 0.39
CA THR A 89 9.78 12.85 0.23
C THR A 89 9.35 14.30 0.04
N THR A 90 8.09 14.55 -0.32
CA THR A 90 7.52 15.91 -0.50
C THR A 90 6.68 16.37 0.69
N CYS A 91 6.51 15.52 1.70
CA CYS A 91 5.72 15.79 2.89
C CYS A 91 6.59 16.37 4.02
N SER A 92 5.95 17.05 4.97
CA SER A 92 6.58 17.38 6.26
C SER A 92 6.28 16.28 7.28
N TYR A 93 6.97 16.30 8.43
CA TYR A 93 6.76 15.31 9.49
C TYR A 93 6.69 15.98 10.86
N VAL A 94 5.94 15.37 11.76
CA VAL A 94 5.77 15.82 13.14
C VAL A 94 5.70 14.61 14.07
N GLU A 95 6.41 14.65 15.20
CA GLU A 95 6.23 13.68 16.28
C GLU A 95 5.14 14.23 17.22
N ALA A 96 4.08 13.46 17.46
CA ALA A 96 2.95 13.88 18.29
C ALA A 96 2.23 12.67 18.91
N THR A 97 1.41 12.89 19.92
CA THR A 97 0.53 11.87 20.49
C THR A 97 -0.73 11.68 19.64
N LEU A 98 -1.43 10.55 19.81
CA LEU A 98 -2.76 10.37 19.22
C LEU A 98 -3.79 11.37 19.78
N GLU A 99 -3.66 11.78 21.05
CA GLU A 99 -4.57 12.76 21.66
C GLU A 99 -4.45 14.14 20.99
N GLU A 100 -3.23 14.57 20.68
CA GLU A 100 -2.97 15.81 19.91
C GLU A 100 -3.48 15.70 18.46
N PHE A 101 -3.30 14.55 17.81
CA PHE A 101 -3.85 14.29 16.47
C PHE A 101 -5.38 14.35 16.45
N LEU A 102 -6.05 13.73 17.43
CA LEU A 102 -7.51 13.74 17.55
C LEU A 102 -8.03 15.14 17.86
N THR A 103 -7.34 15.88 18.73
CA THR A 103 -7.67 17.29 19.03
C THR A 103 -7.54 18.15 17.77
N TRP A 104 -6.44 18.06 17.03
CA TRP A 104 -6.23 18.78 15.77
C TRP A 104 -7.30 18.46 14.72
N ASN A 105 -7.73 17.19 14.63
CA ASN A 105 -8.67 16.69 13.65
C ASN A 105 -10.15 17.05 13.95
N TRP A 106 -10.49 17.40 15.18
CA TRP A 106 -11.88 17.70 15.59
C TRP A 106 -12.11 19.08 16.24
N ASP A 107 -11.17 19.59 17.05
CA ASP A 107 -11.24 20.92 17.66
C ASP A 107 -10.20 21.87 17.03
N HIS A 108 -10.57 22.44 15.90
CA HIS A 108 -9.76 23.43 15.20
C HIS A 108 -9.67 24.79 15.93
N SER A 109 -10.36 24.98 17.07
CA SER A 109 -10.34 26.22 17.86
C SER A 109 -9.29 26.22 18.97
N SER A 110 -8.82 25.03 19.39
CA SER A 110 -7.88 24.83 20.49
C SER A 110 -6.55 24.20 20.04
N ILE A 111 -6.16 24.33 18.77
CA ILE A 111 -4.93 23.74 18.23
C ILE A 111 -3.72 24.25 19.04
N SER A 112 -3.03 23.32 19.67
CA SER A 112 -1.81 23.53 20.44
C SER A 112 -0.88 22.34 20.26
N GLY A 113 0.37 22.47 20.72
CA GLY A 113 1.36 21.41 20.57
C GLY A 113 1.91 21.27 19.13
N PRO A 114 2.41 20.08 18.74
CA PRO A 114 3.18 19.90 17.51
C PRO A 114 2.43 20.22 16.21
N PHE A 115 1.10 20.13 16.20
CA PHE A 115 0.28 20.41 15.01
C PHE A 115 0.01 21.90 14.73
N THR A 116 0.52 22.82 15.56
CA THR A 116 0.18 24.27 15.49
C THR A 116 0.48 24.91 14.12
N ASP A 117 1.53 24.48 13.42
CA ASP A 117 1.90 25.03 12.10
C ASP A 117 1.08 24.44 10.92
N TYR A 118 0.22 23.45 11.18
CA TYR A 118 -0.51 22.70 10.16
C TYR A 118 -2.01 22.99 10.19
N ASP A 119 -2.45 23.93 9.34
CA ASP A 119 -3.87 24.25 9.15
C ASP A 119 -4.66 23.03 8.64
N TYR A 120 -5.64 22.55 9.40
CA TYR A 120 -6.48 21.40 9.06
C TYR A 120 -7.18 21.53 7.69
N SER A 121 -7.54 22.75 7.26
CA SER A 121 -8.16 22.96 5.95
C SER A 121 -7.19 22.72 4.78
N LYS A 122 -5.88 22.80 5.04
CA LYS A 122 -4.80 22.70 4.05
C LYS A 122 -4.00 21.42 4.14
N PHE A 123 -3.96 20.76 5.30
CA PHE A 123 -3.17 19.57 5.55
C PHE A 123 -4.03 18.36 5.91
N TRP A 124 -3.51 17.19 5.56
CA TRP A 124 -3.89 15.90 6.16
C TRP A 124 -2.70 15.39 6.98
N ALA A 125 -2.98 14.54 7.98
CA ALA A 125 -1.99 13.86 8.80
C ALA A 125 -2.14 12.34 8.66
N TYR A 126 -1.02 11.62 8.57
CA TYR A 126 -0.99 10.16 8.45
C TYR A 126 0.12 9.55 9.31
N ALA A 127 -0.25 8.77 10.32
CA ALA A 127 0.67 7.85 10.99
C ALA A 127 0.70 6.54 10.19
N ASP A 128 1.59 6.49 9.20
CA ASP A 128 1.86 5.36 8.32
C ASP A 128 3.00 4.47 8.83
N TYR A 129 3.10 3.23 8.34
CA TYR A 129 4.15 2.26 8.69
C TYR A 129 4.39 2.07 10.21
N LYS A 130 3.34 2.07 11.04
CA LYS A 130 3.49 1.84 12.50
C LYS A 130 3.47 0.35 12.80
N TYR A 131 4.65 -0.29 12.72
CA TYR A 131 4.84 -1.68 13.13
C TYR A 131 4.34 -1.89 14.56
N VAL A 132 3.33 -2.74 14.72
CA VAL A 132 2.65 -2.96 16.01
C VAL A 132 3.62 -3.51 17.05
N ALA A 133 4.55 -4.38 16.65
CA ALA A 133 5.62 -4.89 17.51
C ALA A 133 6.51 -3.79 18.14
N SER A 134 6.86 -2.75 17.39
CA SER A 134 7.65 -1.62 17.91
C SER A 134 6.78 -0.61 18.65
N LEU A 135 5.55 -0.39 18.20
CA LEU A 135 4.64 0.55 18.81
C LEU A 135 4.26 0.12 20.24
N PHE A 136 3.97 -1.17 20.43
CA PHE A 136 3.58 -1.79 21.70
C PHE A 136 4.65 -2.72 22.28
N GLU A 137 5.93 -2.38 22.13
CA GLU A 137 7.06 -3.15 22.68
C GLU A 137 6.96 -3.41 24.20
N ASP A 138 6.32 -2.49 24.94
CA ASP A 138 6.06 -2.58 26.39
C ASP A 138 4.78 -3.36 26.75
N ASN A 139 3.95 -3.76 25.77
CA ASN A 139 2.66 -4.42 25.98
C ASN A 139 2.41 -5.50 24.89
N THR A 140 3.18 -6.59 24.96
CA THR A 140 3.14 -7.67 23.96
C THR A 140 1.85 -8.50 23.96
N ASP A 141 1.05 -8.46 25.03
CA ASP A 141 -0.21 -9.20 25.11
C ASP A 141 -1.22 -8.70 24.05
N ILE A 142 -1.14 -7.41 23.70
CA ILE A 142 -1.97 -6.77 22.68
C ILE A 142 -1.81 -7.41 21.28
N PHE A 143 -0.72 -8.16 21.04
CA PHE A 143 -0.51 -8.81 19.75
C PHE A 143 -1.58 -9.90 19.48
N GLN A 144 -2.21 -10.45 20.53
CA GLN A 144 -3.26 -11.46 20.39
C GLN A 144 -4.63 -10.88 19.96
N ASP A 145 -4.80 -9.55 19.97
CA ASP A 145 -6.04 -8.89 19.53
C ASP A 145 -6.27 -9.02 18.01
N VAL A 146 -5.22 -9.35 17.25
CA VAL A 146 -5.20 -9.46 15.78
C VAL A 146 -4.95 -10.92 15.40
N ILE A 147 -5.93 -11.58 14.78
CA ILE A 147 -6.03 -13.05 14.77
C ILE A 147 -5.91 -13.62 13.33
N TRP A 148 -4.78 -13.37 12.65
CA TRP A 148 -4.60 -13.82 11.25
C TRP A 148 -4.65 -15.35 11.06
N SER A 149 -4.64 -16.15 12.14
CA SER A 149 -4.99 -17.57 12.10
C SER A 149 -6.39 -17.84 11.57
N ASP A 150 -7.36 -16.92 11.68
CA ASP A 150 -8.70 -17.06 11.06
C ASP A 150 -8.65 -17.05 9.53
N PHE A 151 -7.57 -16.53 8.94
CA PHE A 151 -7.27 -16.61 7.51
C PHE A 151 -6.29 -17.76 7.18
N GLY A 152 -6.06 -18.69 8.14
CA GLY A 152 -5.17 -19.85 8.03
C GLY A 152 -3.68 -19.54 8.21
N PHE A 153 -3.33 -18.31 8.59
CA PHE A 153 -1.97 -17.87 8.86
C PHE A 153 -1.60 -18.04 10.34
N HIS A 154 -1.62 -19.30 10.77
CA HIS A 154 -1.25 -19.71 12.12
C HIS A 154 0.12 -19.14 12.54
N GLY A 155 0.16 -18.54 13.73
CA GLY A 155 1.37 -17.92 14.28
C GLY A 155 1.63 -16.48 13.81
N ARG A 156 0.86 -15.94 12.85
CA ARG A 156 0.87 -14.50 12.54
C ARG A 156 -0.18 -13.79 13.37
N ASN A 157 0.19 -12.70 14.04
CA ASN A 157 -0.73 -11.89 14.83
C ASN A 157 -0.36 -10.40 14.75
N GLY A 158 -0.63 -9.61 15.80
CA GLY A 158 -0.22 -8.22 15.87
C GLY A 158 1.30 -8.01 15.72
N GLN A 159 2.13 -8.98 16.08
CA GLN A 159 3.59 -8.88 15.98
C GLN A 159 4.07 -8.68 14.52
N GLU A 160 3.46 -9.36 13.55
CA GLU A 160 3.74 -9.24 12.11
C GLU A 160 2.77 -8.27 11.40
N SER A 161 2.17 -7.34 12.15
CA SER A 161 1.17 -6.40 11.63
C SER A 161 1.66 -4.95 11.65
N THR A 162 1.16 -4.17 10.69
CA THR A 162 1.40 -2.73 10.60
C THR A 162 0.10 -1.96 10.76
N LEU A 163 0.12 -0.95 11.63
CA LEU A 163 -0.99 -0.06 11.94
C LEU A 163 -0.88 1.24 11.13
N TRP A 164 -2.03 1.76 10.70
CA TRP A 164 -2.14 2.98 9.89
C TRP A 164 -3.28 3.85 10.40
N ILE A 165 -3.00 5.10 10.77
CA ILE A 165 -3.98 6.02 11.35
C ILE A 165 -3.96 7.34 10.58
N GLY A 166 -5.04 7.71 9.90
CA GLY A 166 -5.06 8.86 8.99
C GLY A 166 -6.30 9.73 9.10
N SER A 167 -6.12 11.05 8.91
CA SER A 167 -7.22 12.02 8.77
C SER A 167 -7.83 12.00 7.36
N LEU A 168 -8.97 12.66 7.16
CA LEU A 168 -9.56 12.89 5.83
C LEU A 168 -8.54 13.43 4.79
N GLY A 169 -8.41 12.73 3.67
CA GLY A 169 -7.47 13.01 2.56
C GLY A 169 -6.07 12.43 2.71
N ALA A 170 -5.75 11.80 3.85
CA ALA A 170 -4.47 11.11 4.05
C ALA A 170 -4.39 9.87 3.15
N HIS A 171 -3.30 9.77 2.37
CA HIS A 171 -3.19 8.77 1.32
C HIS A 171 -1.76 8.21 1.13
N THR A 172 -1.68 7.03 0.52
CA THR A 172 -0.44 6.45 0.00
C THR A 172 -0.45 6.56 -1.53
N PRO A 173 0.62 7.08 -2.18
CA PRO A 173 0.69 7.18 -3.64
C PRO A 173 0.58 5.81 -4.31
N CYS A 174 0.22 5.79 -5.61
CA CYS A 174 0.01 4.53 -6.32
C CYS A 174 1.33 3.74 -6.43
N HIS A 175 1.34 2.52 -5.92
CA HIS A 175 2.49 1.60 -5.96
C HIS A 175 2.03 0.16 -6.15
N LEU A 176 2.95 -0.74 -6.48
CA LEU A 176 2.78 -2.18 -6.24
C LEU A 176 3.81 -2.68 -5.25
N ASP A 177 3.47 -3.82 -4.67
CA ASP A 177 4.25 -4.58 -3.71
C ASP A 177 5.08 -5.63 -4.44
N SER A 178 6.42 -5.58 -4.36
CA SER A 178 7.32 -6.41 -5.19
C SER A 178 7.29 -7.90 -4.81
N TYR A 179 6.98 -8.21 -3.56
CA TYR A 179 6.86 -9.58 -3.04
C TYR A 179 5.77 -9.69 -1.97
N GLY A 180 5.30 -10.91 -1.73
CA GLY A 180 4.18 -11.22 -0.86
C GLY A 180 2.81 -10.90 -1.47
N CYS A 181 1.79 -11.01 -0.62
CA CYS A 181 0.46 -10.44 -0.80
C CYS A 181 0.00 -9.81 0.53
N ASN A 182 -1.08 -9.03 0.48
CA ASN A 182 -1.46 -8.16 1.59
C ASN A 182 -2.91 -8.42 2.04
N LEU A 183 -3.11 -8.53 3.37
CA LEU A 183 -4.43 -8.58 4.01
C LEU A 183 -4.62 -7.32 4.85
N VAL A 184 -5.62 -6.51 4.52
CA VAL A 184 -5.85 -5.21 5.16
C VAL A 184 -7.20 -5.20 5.86
N PHE A 185 -7.18 -5.23 7.19
CA PHE A 185 -8.35 -5.07 8.06
C PHE A 185 -8.63 -3.58 8.31
N GLN A 186 -9.82 -3.12 7.94
CA GLN A 186 -10.29 -1.77 8.27
C GLN A 186 -11.00 -1.78 9.64
N VAL A 187 -10.46 -1.02 10.60
CA VAL A 187 -10.95 -0.98 11.99
C VAL A 187 -11.90 0.20 12.21
N GLN A 188 -11.49 1.40 11.81
CA GLN A 188 -12.27 2.64 12.00
C GLN A 188 -12.31 3.45 10.71
N GLY A 189 -13.45 4.08 10.42
CA GLY A 189 -13.65 4.88 9.20
C GLY A 189 -13.48 4.07 7.92
N ARG A 190 -13.65 4.72 6.78
CA ARG A 190 -13.55 4.11 5.45
C ARG A 190 -12.30 4.59 4.70
N LYS A 191 -11.67 3.66 3.98
CA LYS A 191 -10.61 3.95 3.02
C LYS A 191 -11.05 3.59 1.60
N ARG A 192 -10.82 4.48 0.63
CA ARG A 192 -11.03 4.21 -0.79
C ARG A 192 -9.75 3.64 -1.39
N TRP A 193 -9.88 2.53 -2.10
CA TRP A 193 -8.81 1.84 -2.80
C TRP A 193 -9.03 1.95 -4.30
N HIS A 194 -8.00 2.40 -5.02
CA HIS A 194 -7.93 2.37 -6.47
C HIS A 194 -6.88 1.32 -6.85
N LEU A 195 -7.34 0.18 -7.34
CA LEU A 195 -6.54 -1.00 -7.65
C LEU A 195 -6.38 -1.13 -9.18
N PHE A 196 -5.24 -1.63 -9.65
CA PHE A 196 -5.01 -1.95 -11.06
C PHE A 196 -4.27 -3.31 -11.19
N PRO A 197 -4.66 -4.16 -12.14
CA PRO A 197 -4.06 -5.48 -12.31
C PRO A 197 -2.59 -5.40 -12.76
N PRO A 198 -1.75 -6.43 -12.47
CA PRO A 198 -0.34 -6.46 -12.85
C PRO A 198 -0.09 -6.20 -14.34
N GLU A 199 -0.96 -6.68 -15.24
CA GLU A 199 -0.80 -6.47 -16.69
C GLU A 199 -0.85 -4.99 -17.12
N ASP A 200 -1.39 -4.10 -16.29
CA ASP A 200 -1.48 -2.66 -16.57
C ASP A 200 -0.20 -1.89 -16.19
N THR A 201 0.82 -2.58 -15.66
CA THR A 201 2.16 -2.03 -15.38
C THR A 201 2.72 -1.11 -16.49
N PRO A 202 2.63 -1.44 -17.80
CA PRO A 202 3.12 -0.58 -18.87
C PRO A 202 2.37 0.77 -18.99
N PHE A 203 1.16 0.88 -18.44
CA PHE A 203 0.32 2.08 -18.45
C PHE A 203 0.49 2.93 -17.18
N LEU A 204 1.14 2.38 -16.15
CA LEU A 204 1.32 2.99 -14.83
C LEU A 204 2.70 3.64 -14.64
N TYR A 205 3.58 3.59 -15.64
CA TYR A 205 4.87 4.30 -15.65
C TYR A 205 5.71 4.04 -14.38
N PRO A 206 6.18 2.79 -14.16
CA PRO A 206 6.87 2.39 -12.93
C PRO A 206 8.15 3.20 -12.67
N THR A 207 8.48 3.37 -11.39
CA THR A 207 9.75 3.88 -10.89
C THR A 207 10.09 3.28 -9.53
N ARG A 208 11.38 3.29 -9.18
CA ARG A 208 11.88 3.02 -7.82
C ARG A 208 12.45 4.28 -7.17
N ILE A 209 12.06 5.48 -7.63
CA ILE A 209 12.54 6.76 -7.09
C ILE A 209 11.32 7.64 -6.72
N PRO A 210 11.15 8.00 -5.43
CA PRO A 210 12.01 7.63 -4.30
C PRO A 210 12.00 6.12 -4.04
N TYR A 211 13.15 5.60 -3.60
CA TYR A 211 13.29 4.19 -3.25
C TYR A 211 12.71 3.95 -1.87
N GLU A 212 11.83 2.96 -1.79
CA GLU A 212 11.38 2.29 -0.58
C GLU A 212 11.50 0.78 -0.84
N GLU A 213 11.85 0.01 0.19
CA GLU A 213 11.99 -1.44 0.12
C GLU A 213 10.63 -2.09 -0.20
N SER A 214 10.61 -3.05 -1.13
CA SER A 214 9.42 -3.68 -1.71
C SER A 214 8.55 -2.79 -2.63
N SER A 215 8.55 -1.46 -2.50
CA SER A 215 7.62 -0.60 -3.25
C SER A 215 8.11 -0.22 -4.66
N VAL A 216 7.30 -0.50 -5.69
CA VAL A 216 7.44 0.10 -7.04
C VAL A 216 6.36 1.16 -7.22
N PHE A 217 6.75 2.43 -7.33
CA PHE A 217 5.81 3.54 -7.45
C PHE A 217 5.38 3.81 -8.90
N SER A 218 4.20 4.39 -9.07
CA SER A 218 3.74 4.98 -10.32
C SER A 218 4.19 6.44 -10.41
N LYS A 219 4.67 6.87 -11.58
CA LYS A 219 4.91 8.30 -11.85
C LYS A 219 3.61 9.10 -12.06
N VAL A 220 2.45 8.43 -12.13
CA VAL A 220 1.14 9.03 -12.42
C VAL A 220 0.39 9.31 -11.14
N ASN A 221 -0.12 10.53 -10.95
CA ASN A 221 -1.16 10.76 -9.95
C ASN A 221 -2.45 10.09 -10.45
N VAL A 222 -2.79 8.91 -9.94
CA VAL A 222 -3.92 8.13 -10.46
C VAL A 222 -5.28 8.78 -10.19
N VAL A 223 -5.42 9.61 -9.15
CA VAL A 223 -6.68 10.36 -8.90
C VAL A 223 -6.78 11.64 -9.73
N ASN A 224 -5.66 12.22 -10.17
CA ASN A 224 -5.61 13.41 -11.02
C ASN A 224 -4.50 13.33 -12.10
N PRO A 225 -4.68 12.50 -13.14
CA PRO A 225 -3.60 12.17 -14.08
C PRO A 225 -3.30 13.26 -15.11
N ASP A 226 -2.01 13.61 -15.29
CA ASP A 226 -1.56 14.36 -16.46
C ASP A 226 -1.49 13.45 -17.70
N PHE A 227 -2.59 13.40 -18.46
CA PHE A 227 -2.66 12.65 -19.71
C PHE A 227 -1.74 13.17 -20.84
N LYS A 228 -1.21 14.39 -20.76
CA LYS A 228 -0.23 14.89 -21.75
C LYS A 228 1.14 14.27 -21.50
N ARG A 229 1.52 14.12 -20.24
CA ARG A 229 2.76 13.47 -19.80
C ARG A 229 2.65 11.93 -19.78
N PHE A 230 1.48 11.41 -19.44
CA PHE A 230 1.23 9.97 -19.24
C PHE A 230 0.06 9.43 -20.09
N PRO A 231 0.08 9.60 -21.43
CA PRO A 231 -1.06 9.27 -22.29
C PRO A 231 -1.47 7.79 -22.27
N GLN A 232 -0.56 6.86 -21.95
CA GLN A 232 -0.91 5.43 -21.89
C GLN A 232 -1.78 5.08 -20.67
N PHE A 233 -1.82 5.92 -19.63
CA PHE A 233 -2.63 5.67 -18.43
C PHE A 233 -4.14 5.59 -18.73
N GLN A 234 -4.61 6.17 -19.83
CA GLN A 234 -5.99 6.01 -20.32
C GLN A 234 -6.40 4.55 -20.60
N LYS A 235 -5.43 3.64 -20.70
CA LYS A 235 -5.66 2.20 -20.92
C LYS A 235 -5.69 1.38 -19.63
N ALA A 236 -5.36 1.98 -18.48
CA ALA A 236 -5.33 1.29 -17.19
C ALA A 236 -6.76 1.01 -16.70
N ARG A 237 -7.05 -0.26 -16.44
CA ARG A 237 -8.31 -0.80 -15.92
C ARG A 237 -8.34 -0.59 -14.42
N ARG A 238 -8.98 0.50 -14.00
CA ARG A 238 -9.17 0.82 -12.58
C ARG A 238 -10.23 -0.08 -11.97
N HIS A 239 -9.90 -0.70 -10.86
CA HIS A 239 -10.81 -1.36 -9.93
C HIS A 239 -10.98 -0.46 -8.70
N VAL A 240 -12.20 -0.30 -8.15
CA VAL A 240 -12.43 0.60 -7.00
C VAL A 240 -13.23 -0.10 -5.92
N VAL A 241 -12.79 0.04 -4.66
CA VAL A 241 -13.56 -0.37 -3.48
C VAL A 241 -13.45 0.66 -2.37
N THR A 242 -14.54 0.86 -1.63
CA THR A 242 -14.52 1.57 -0.35
C THR A 242 -14.54 0.54 0.76
N LEU A 243 -13.39 0.33 1.40
CA LEU A 243 -13.24 -0.61 2.50
C LEU A 243 -13.80 0.01 3.78
N SER A 244 -14.72 -0.70 4.42
CA SER A 244 -15.48 -0.23 5.58
C SER A 244 -15.09 -0.98 6.86
N PRO A 245 -15.34 -0.42 8.06
CA PRO A 245 -15.05 -1.09 9.33
C PRO A 245 -15.60 -2.53 9.39
N GLY A 246 -14.78 -3.47 9.88
CA GLY A 246 -15.13 -4.89 9.94
C GLY A 246 -14.87 -5.69 8.66
N GLN A 247 -14.37 -5.06 7.60
CA GLN A 247 -13.99 -5.73 6.35
C GLN A 247 -12.48 -5.94 6.24
N VAL A 248 -12.09 -7.03 5.56
CA VAL A 248 -10.69 -7.33 5.22
C VAL A 248 -10.51 -7.38 3.72
N LEU A 249 -9.70 -6.48 3.16
CA LEU A 249 -9.30 -6.50 1.75
C LEU A 249 -8.10 -7.43 1.56
N PHE A 250 -8.23 -8.39 0.65
CA PHE A 250 -7.11 -9.10 0.06
C PHE A 250 -6.61 -8.35 -1.18
N VAL A 251 -5.32 -7.98 -1.18
CA VAL A 251 -4.59 -7.46 -2.35
C VAL A 251 -3.62 -8.55 -2.79
N PRO A 252 -3.82 -9.16 -3.98
CA PRO A 252 -2.91 -10.17 -4.50
C PRO A 252 -1.54 -9.56 -4.86
N ARG A 253 -0.54 -10.43 -4.99
CA ARG A 253 0.81 -10.08 -5.44
C ARG A 253 0.79 -9.18 -6.69
N HIS A 254 1.67 -8.18 -6.72
CA HIS A 254 1.89 -7.27 -7.86
C HIS A 254 0.68 -6.41 -8.27
N TRP A 255 -0.44 -6.44 -7.55
CA TRP A 255 -1.54 -5.51 -7.79
C TRP A 255 -1.14 -4.10 -7.37
N TRP A 256 -1.25 -3.18 -8.33
CA TRP A 256 -1.05 -1.77 -8.10
C TRP A 256 -2.20 -1.23 -7.27
N HIS A 257 -1.91 -0.37 -6.30
CA HIS A 257 -2.92 0.23 -5.46
C HIS A 257 -2.55 1.64 -5.00
N TYR A 258 -3.56 2.51 -4.95
CA TYR A 258 -3.57 3.81 -4.29
C TYR A 258 -4.67 3.79 -3.22
N VAL A 259 -4.41 4.39 -2.05
CA VAL A 259 -5.29 4.30 -0.88
C VAL A 259 -5.51 5.69 -0.30
N GLU A 260 -6.77 6.08 -0.10
CA GLU A 260 -7.18 7.38 0.46
C GLU A 260 -8.11 7.19 1.67
N SER A 261 -7.86 7.95 2.74
CA SER A 261 -8.74 8.06 3.90
C SER A 261 -9.91 9.00 3.60
N ILE A 262 -11.14 8.48 3.51
CA ILE A 262 -12.33 9.26 3.08
C ILE A 262 -13.28 9.64 4.22
N ASP A 263 -12.98 9.22 5.44
CA ASP A 263 -13.66 9.66 6.67
C ASP A 263 -12.71 10.51 7.56
N PRO A 264 -13.24 11.31 8.52
CA PRO A 264 -12.43 12.20 9.35
C PRO A 264 -11.29 11.54 10.10
N VAL A 265 -11.47 10.30 10.57
CA VAL A 265 -10.42 9.46 11.17
C VAL A 265 -10.57 8.06 10.60
N THR A 266 -9.47 7.49 10.13
CA THR A 266 -9.39 6.09 9.74
C THR A 266 -8.33 5.35 10.55
N VAL A 267 -8.60 4.07 10.84
CA VAL A 267 -7.62 3.12 11.39
C VAL A 267 -7.71 1.84 10.57
N SER A 268 -6.56 1.34 10.10
CA SER A 268 -6.45 0.03 9.47
C SER A 268 -5.22 -0.72 9.97
N ILE A 269 -5.30 -2.04 10.00
CA ILE A 269 -4.21 -2.95 10.34
C ILE A 269 -3.98 -3.83 9.11
N ASN A 270 -2.74 -4.03 8.69
CA ASN A 270 -2.44 -5.01 7.64
C ASN A 270 -1.40 -6.02 8.07
N SER A 271 -1.46 -7.22 7.48
CA SER A 271 -0.36 -8.18 7.51
C SER A 271 0.08 -8.51 6.10
N TRP A 272 1.40 -8.52 5.95
CA TRP A 272 2.11 -8.98 4.78
C TRP A 272 2.32 -10.47 4.88
N ILE A 273 1.95 -11.20 3.84
CA ILE A 273 2.09 -12.65 3.74
C ILE A 273 3.19 -12.94 2.71
N GLU A 274 4.28 -13.60 3.11
CA GLU A 274 5.29 -14.05 2.14
C GLU A 274 4.73 -15.20 1.29
N LEU A 275 5.17 -15.25 0.03
CA LEU A 275 4.83 -16.29 -0.93
C LEU A 275 6.09 -17.04 -1.36
N GLU A 276 5.96 -18.29 -1.78
CA GLU A 276 7.10 -19.10 -2.25
C GLU A 276 7.75 -18.48 -3.51
N GLU A 277 6.96 -17.76 -4.32
CA GLU A 277 7.40 -17.03 -5.50
C GLU A 277 8.23 -15.76 -5.18
N ASP A 278 8.36 -15.39 -3.90
CA ASP A 278 9.09 -14.19 -3.45
C ASP A 278 10.58 -14.24 -3.77
N HIS A 279 11.18 -15.43 -3.81
CA HIS A 279 12.63 -15.57 -3.76
C HIS A 279 13.37 -14.83 -4.89
N GLN A 280 12.82 -14.82 -6.11
CA GLN A 280 13.42 -14.06 -7.21
C GLN A 280 13.24 -12.54 -7.03
N ALA A 281 12.04 -12.11 -6.65
CA ALA A 281 11.76 -10.69 -6.41
C ALA A 281 12.62 -10.11 -5.28
N ARG A 282 12.96 -10.89 -4.26
CA ARG A 282 13.91 -10.49 -3.20
C ARG A 282 15.35 -10.33 -3.70
N VAL A 283 15.75 -11.03 -4.76
CA VAL A 283 17.05 -10.80 -5.45
C VAL A 283 17.00 -9.52 -6.28
N GLU A 284 15.90 -9.29 -7.01
CA GLU A 284 15.66 -8.05 -7.77
C GLU A 284 15.64 -6.81 -6.86
N GLU A 285 15.00 -6.93 -5.69
CA GLU A 285 14.99 -5.93 -4.62
C GLU A 285 16.41 -5.64 -4.11
N ALA A 286 17.15 -6.68 -3.75
CA ALA A 286 18.51 -6.56 -3.24
C ALA A 286 19.46 -5.85 -4.22
N ILE A 287 19.30 -6.10 -5.52
CA ILE A 287 20.04 -5.42 -6.59
C ILE A 287 19.63 -3.94 -6.64
N THR A 288 18.32 -3.66 -6.63
CA THR A 288 17.77 -2.30 -6.64
C THR A 288 18.33 -1.47 -5.47
N ARG A 289 18.22 -1.99 -4.24
CA ARG A 289 18.79 -1.40 -3.02
C ARG A 289 20.27 -1.09 -3.17
N THR A 290 21.04 -2.07 -3.63
CA THR A 290 22.51 -1.95 -3.80
C THR A 290 22.87 -0.82 -4.78
N LEU A 291 22.13 -0.68 -5.88
CA LEU A 291 22.35 0.37 -6.88
C LEU A 291 22.01 1.77 -6.34
N VAL A 292 20.83 1.93 -5.72
CA VAL A 292 20.40 3.22 -5.16
C VAL A 292 21.35 3.69 -4.06
N CYS A 293 21.65 2.82 -3.09
CA CYS A 293 22.52 3.18 -1.97
C CYS A 293 23.96 3.45 -2.41
N ALA A 294 24.49 2.72 -3.41
CA ALA A 294 25.81 2.99 -3.96
C ALA A 294 25.89 4.37 -4.66
N LEU A 295 24.86 4.73 -5.42
CA LEU A 295 24.80 6.02 -6.11
C LEU A 295 24.57 7.19 -5.13
N LYS A 296 23.70 7.03 -4.12
CA LYS A 296 23.54 8.02 -3.04
C LYS A 296 24.82 8.22 -2.23
N THR A 297 25.55 7.14 -1.92
CA THR A 297 26.85 7.25 -1.22
C THR A 297 27.92 7.97 -2.04
N ALA A 298 27.82 7.93 -3.37
CA ALA A 298 28.74 8.64 -4.27
C ALA A 298 28.31 10.09 -4.58
N GLU A 299 27.18 10.53 -4.04
CA GLU A 299 26.63 11.87 -4.28
C GLU A 299 27.29 12.92 -3.36
N ASP A 300 27.26 14.18 -3.79
CA ASP A 300 27.63 15.33 -2.96
C ASP A 300 26.73 15.41 -1.71
N PRO A 301 27.28 15.45 -0.48
CA PRO A 301 26.52 15.66 0.75
C PRO A 301 25.66 16.94 0.79
N HIS A 302 25.88 17.88 -0.13
CA HIS A 302 25.05 19.09 -0.31
C HIS A 302 23.90 18.92 -1.32
N SER A 303 23.74 17.73 -1.91
CA SER A 303 22.63 17.46 -2.83
C SER A 303 21.29 17.39 -2.11
N THR A 304 20.27 17.97 -2.73
CA THR A 304 18.88 17.93 -2.24
C THR A 304 18.05 16.84 -2.93
N ARG A 305 18.69 15.82 -3.53
CA ARG A 305 17.99 14.73 -4.23
C ARG A 305 17.37 13.74 -3.24
N ALA A 306 16.06 13.70 -3.21
CA ALA A 306 15.30 12.76 -2.39
C ALA A 306 15.17 11.38 -3.07
N TRP A 307 16.29 10.69 -3.28
CA TRP A 307 16.32 9.35 -3.88
C TRP A 307 15.87 8.22 -2.95
N LEU A 308 15.89 8.42 -1.63
CA LEU A 308 15.31 7.51 -0.65
C LEU A 308 14.00 8.10 -0.10
N ASN A 309 13.04 7.23 0.19
CA ASN A 309 11.86 7.57 0.98
C ASN A 309 12.28 7.88 2.43
N PRO A 310 11.70 8.87 3.14
CA PRO A 310 12.01 9.12 4.55
C PRO A 310 11.63 7.98 5.52
N THR A 311 10.97 6.94 5.04
CA THR A 311 10.76 5.66 5.73
C THR A 311 12.01 4.76 5.73
N GLU A 312 12.94 4.95 4.78
CA GLU A 312 14.16 4.15 4.64
C GLU A 312 15.28 4.57 5.60
N VAL A 313 16.10 3.60 6.01
CA VAL A 313 17.32 3.85 6.79
C VAL A 313 18.42 4.33 5.84
N GLU A 314 18.77 5.62 5.91
CA GLU A 314 19.64 6.27 4.94
C GLU A 314 21.09 5.74 4.87
N GLU A 315 21.57 5.04 5.90
CA GLU A 315 22.96 4.61 6.06
C GLU A 315 23.16 3.09 5.93
N THR A 316 22.82 2.51 4.77
CA THR A 316 23.20 1.12 4.47
C THR A 316 24.54 1.05 3.74
N SER A 317 25.59 0.60 4.43
CA SER A 317 26.92 0.48 3.84
C SER A 317 26.96 -0.54 2.69
N HIS A 318 27.96 -0.40 1.81
CA HIS A 318 28.18 -1.37 0.72
C HIS A 318 28.29 -2.82 1.23
N GLU A 319 28.90 -3.05 2.40
CA GLU A 319 28.98 -4.39 2.99
C GLU A 319 27.60 -4.91 3.44
N VAL A 320 26.76 -4.07 4.03
CA VAL A 320 25.39 -4.43 4.45
C VAL A 320 24.55 -4.80 3.23
N ASN A 321 24.60 -3.99 2.16
CA ASN A 321 23.84 -4.26 0.93
C ASN A 321 24.34 -5.52 0.20
N CYS A 322 25.67 -5.73 0.11
CA CYS A 322 26.24 -6.99 -0.38
C CYS A 322 25.84 -8.20 0.47
N ARG A 323 25.72 -8.06 1.79
CA ARG A 323 25.27 -9.13 2.69
C ARG A 323 23.77 -9.45 2.47
N TYR A 324 22.94 -8.42 2.27
CA TYR A 324 21.52 -8.57 1.93
C TYR A 324 21.36 -9.31 0.58
N LEU A 325 22.09 -8.90 -0.45
CA LEU A 325 22.08 -9.56 -1.77
C LEU A 325 22.54 -11.02 -1.72
N ASN A 326 23.64 -11.33 -1.01
CA ASN A 326 24.07 -12.72 -0.85
C ASN A 326 23.04 -13.58 -0.11
N ARG A 327 22.33 -13.02 0.90
CA ARG A 327 21.24 -13.72 1.60
C ARG A 327 20.05 -14.01 0.67
N ALA A 328 19.61 -13.03 -0.12
CA ALA A 328 18.52 -13.22 -1.09
C ALA A 328 18.86 -14.30 -2.12
N VAL A 329 20.07 -14.27 -2.68
CA VAL A 329 20.55 -15.28 -3.64
C VAL A 329 20.67 -16.66 -3.01
N SER A 330 21.19 -16.77 -1.77
CA SER A 330 21.22 -18.05 -1.05
C SER A 330 19.83 -18.61 -0.81
N ALA A 331 18.88 -17.80 -0.32
CA ALA A 331 17.50 -18.22 -0.08
C ALA A 331 16.82 -18.75 -1.35
N PHE A 332 17.02 -18.07 -2.50
CA PHE A 332 16.57 -18.55 -3.80
C PHE A 332 17.12 -19.94 -4.15
N PHE A 333 18.42 -20.16 -3.98
CA PHE A 333 19.04 -21.46 -4.26
C PHE A 333 18.69 -22.55 -3.25
N ASP A 334 18.39 -22.21 -2.00
CA ASP A 334 17.95 -23.16 -0.98
C ASP A 334 16.51 -23.62 -1.28
N HIS A 335 15.57 -22.69 -1.52
CA HIS A 335 14.20 -23.01 -1.96
C HIS A 335 14.21 -23.87 -3.24
N TYR A 336 14.99 -23.49 -4.25
CA TYR A 336 15.06 -24.24 -5.52
C TYR A 336 15.64 -25.66 -5.36
N ARG A 337 16.47 -25.90 -4.32
CA ARG A 337 16.98 -27.23 -3.98
C ARG A 337 15.97 -28.05 -3.17
N THR A 338 15.06 -27.42 -2.43
CA THR A 338 13.99 -28.11 -1.69
C THR A 338 12.74 -28.40 -2.52
N SER A 339 12.41 -27.59 -3.53
CA SER A 339 11.23 -27.80 -4.39
C SER A 339 11.44 -28.91 -5.43
N LYS A 340 12.61 -28.98 -6.08
CA LYS A 340 12.94 -29.99 -7.10
C LYS A 340 12.72 -31.47 -6.68
N PRO A 341 13.10 -31.92 -5.47
CA PRO A 341 12.81 -33.28 -5.03
C PRO A 341 11.31 -33.60 -4.95
N VAL A 342 10.48 -32.61 -4.60
CA VAL A 342 9.04 -32.77 -4.40
C VAL A 342 8.32 -32.97 -5.74
N GLU A 343 8.64 -32.18 -6.76
CA GLU A 343 8.11 -32.38 -8.13
C GLU A 343 8.51 -33.75 -8.69
N ILE A 344 9.77 -34.16 -8.51
CA ILE A 344 10.25 -35.48 -8.96
C ILE A 344 9.52 -36.61 -8.22
N GLN A 345 9.16 -36.42 -6.94
CA GLN A 345 8.38 -37.38 -6.17
C GLN A 345 6.91 -37.45 -6.65
N ALA A 346 6.29 -36.32 -6.98
CA ALA A 346 4.93 -36.24 -7.53
C ALA A 346 4.83 -36.78 -8.98
N LEU A 347 5.87 -36.58 -9.79
CA LEU A 347 5.99 -37.18 -11.12
C LEU A 347 6.22 -38.70 -11.05
N ARG A 348 6.94 -39.20 -10.03
CA ARG A 348 7.15 -40.66 -9.84
C ARG A 348 5.88 -41.45 -9.56
N THR A 349 4.80 -40.82 -9.09
CA THR A 349 3.48 -41.47 -8.95
C THR A 349 2.76 -41.69 -10.28
N ASN A 350 3.11 -40.95 -11.34
CA ASN A 350 2.60 -41.13 -12.70
C ASN A 350 3.74 -41.63 -13.60
N GLY A 351 4.06 -42.92 -13.47
CA GLY A 351 5.33 -43.45 -13.95
C GLY A 351 5.51 -43.45 -15.47
N GLU A 352 6.53 -42.73 -15.94
CA GLU A 352 7.38 -43.15 -17.06
C GLU A 352 8.79 -42.52 -16.94
N TYR A 353 9.83 -43.27 -17.30
CA TYR A 353 11.21 -42.95 -16.93
C TYR A 353 11.98 -42.30 -18.10
N VAL A 354 11.92 -40.97 -18.22
CA VAL A 354 12.71 -40.22 -19.22
C VAL A 354 13.92 -39.54 -18.56
N LYS A 355 15.11 -40.05 -18.88
CA LYS A 355 16.39 -39.48 -18.45
C LYS A 355 16.73 -38.26 -19.31
N LYS A 356 16.23 -37.07 -18.93
CA LYS A 356 16.50 -35.81 -19.62
C LYS A 356 17.72 -35.11 -18.99
N GLU A 357 18.75 -34.85 -19.80
CA GLU A 357 19.88 -34.02 -19.37
C GLU A 357 19.42 -32.57 -19.14
N LEU A 358 20.00 -31.90 -18.13
CA LEU A 358 19.64 -30.52 -17.82
C LEU A 358 20.13 -29.59 -18.93
N SER A 359 19.23 -28.81 -19.52
CA SER A 359 19.59 -27.61 -20.28
C SER A 359 18.98 -26.37 -19.63
N VAL A 360 19.80 -25.32 -19.48
CA VAL A 360 19.43 -24.07 -18.81
C VAL A 360 18.32 -23.32 -19.59
N HIS A 361 18.14 -23.61 -20.87
CA HIS A 361 17.10 -23.00 -21.71
C HIS A 361 15.66 -23.31 -21.24
N SER A 362 15.40 -24.46 -20.61
CA SER A 362 14.07 -24.77 -20.09
C SER A 362 13.71 -24.03 -18.80
N LEU A 363 14.58 -23.15 -18.29
CA LEU A 363 14.34 -22.31 -17.11
C LEU A 363 13.72 -20.94 -17.46
N MET A 364 13.51 -20.63 -18.75
CA MET A 364 13.22 -19.26 -19.20
C MET A 364 12.02 -19.12 -20.15
N GLU A 365 11.35 -20.21 -20.54
CA GLU A 365 10.13 -20.17 -21.38
C GLU A 365 8.85 -20.23 -20.53
N VAL A 366 8.67 -19.25 -19.63
CA VAL A 366 7.36 -18.88 -19.07
C VAL A 366 7.27 -17.35 -19.09
N ASP A 367 6.74 -16.81 -20.20
CA ASP A 367 6.21 -15.44 -20.43
C ASP A 367 6.36 -14.94 -21.91
N GLN A 368 6.54 -15.83 -22.89
CA GLN A 368 6.38 -15.47 -24.31
C GLN A 368 5.60 -16.51 -25.12
N THR A 369 4.27 -16.54 -24.94
CA THR A 369 3.35 -16.97 -26.00
C THR A 369 2.26 -15.93 -26.20
N GLY A 370 2.35 -15.20 -27.31
CA GLY A 370 1.25 -14.38 -27.78
C GLY A 370 0.04 -15.26 -28.13
N SER A 371 -1.17 -14.77 -27.85
CA SER A 371 -2.41 -15.49 -28.11
C SER A 371 -2.51 -15.92 -29.59
N GLN A 372 -2.44 -17.23 -29.83
CA GLN A 372 -2.89 -17.85 -31.08
C GLN A 372 -4.02 -18.83 -30.75
N ASN A 373 -5.18 -18.57 -31.33
CA ASN A 373 -6.38 -19.39 -31.16
C ASN A 373 -6.13 -20.81 -31.66
N LEU A 374 -6.10 -21.79 -30.75
CA LEU A 374 -6.21 -23.20 -31.09
C LEU A 374 -7.41 -23.80 -30.36
N THR A 375 -8.52 -23.92 -31.09
CA THR A 375 -9.73 -24.58 -30.60
C THR A 375 -9.48 -26.07 -30.43
N SER A 376 -9.30 -26.52 -29.19
CA SER A 376 -9.40 -27.93 -28.81
C SER A 376 -10.34 -28.05 -27.61
N GLY A 377 -11.47 -28.72 -27.81
CA GLY A 377 -12.52 -28.82 -26.79
C GLY A 377 -12.06 -29.67 -25.61
N THR A 378 -11.87 -29.03 -24.47
CA THR A 378 -11.68 -29.68 -23.17
C THR A 378 -12.85 -29.27 -22.28
N VAL A 379 -13.45 -30.23 -21.57
CA VAL A 379 -14.60 -29.97 -20.71
C VAL A 379 -14.14 -29.16 -19.50
N GLU A 380 -14.47 -27.88 -19.46
CA GLU A 380 -14.37 -27.08 -18.24
C GLU A 380 -15.33 -27.67 -17.19
N GLN A 381 -14.78 -28.36 -16.19
CA GLN A 381 -15.42 -28.41 -14.89
C GLN A 381 -15.32 -26.99 -14.31
N GLN A 382 -16.39 -26.21 -14.47
CA GLN A 382 -16.52 -24.92 -13.81
C GLN A 382 -16.46 -25.14 -12.30
N ALA A 383 -15.30 -24.85 -11.71
CA ALA A 383 -15.17 -24.70 -10.27
C ALA A 383 -16.16 -23.61 -9.84
N ALA A 384 -16.99 -23.91 -8.84
CA ALA A 384 -17.93 -22.93 -8.33
C ALA A 384 -17.17 -21.69 -7.86
N SER A 385 -17.60 -20.51 -8.31
CA SER A 385 -16.99 -19.25 -7.92
C SER A 385 -16.99 -19.14 -6.38
N PRO A 386 -15.86 -18.77 -5.74
CA PRO A 386 -15.82 -18.60 -4.29
C PRO A 386 -16.57 -17.33 -3.83
N PHE A 387 -16.98 -16.47 -4.77
CA PHE A 387 -17.60 -15.19 -4.48
C PHE A 387 -19.05 -15.32 -4.03
N GLY A 388 -19.43 -14.47 -3.07
CA GLY A 388 -20.75 -14.47 -2.42
C GLY A 388 -20.92 -13.23 -1.54
N PRO A 389 -21.91 -13.20 -0.63
CA PRO A 389 -22.10 -12.07 0.28
C PRO A 389 -20.88 -11.83 1.20
N ASP A 390 -20.19 -12.91 1.58
CA ASP A 390 -19.05 -12.86 2.51
C ASP A 390 -17.68 -12.76 1.82
N LEU A 391 -17.63 -12.91 0.50
CA LEU A 391 -16.43 -12.70 -0.32
C LEU A 391 -16.79 -11.94 -1.59
N VAL A 392 -16.57 -10.63 -1.58
CA VAL A 392 -16.98 -9.72 -2.66
C VAL A 392 -15.78 -9.40 -3.57
N PRO A 393 -15.81 -9.75 -4.87
CA PRO A 393 -14.73 -9.42 -5.80
C PRO A 393 -14.73 -7.92 -6.12
N VAL A 394 -13.55 -7.27 -6.06
CA VAL A 394 -13.43 -5.85 -6.42
C VAL A 394 -13.61 -5.68 -7.92
N GLN A 395 -14.70 -5.05 -8.32
CA GLN A 395 -15.05 -4.87 -9.73
C GLN A 395 -14.23 -3.77 -10.41
N PRO A 396 -14.04 -3.84 -11.74
CA PRO A 396 -13.63 -2.69 -12.53
C PRO A 396 -14.62 -1.53 -12.33
N SER A 397 -14.11 -0.30 -12.24
CA SER A 397 -14.95 0.88 -12.29
C SER A 397 -15.57 1.02 -13.67
N SER A 398 -16.86 1.31 -13.71
CA SER A 398 -17.58 1.68 -14.94
C SER A 398 -17.48 3.18 -15.25
N GLU A 399 -16.76 3.96 -14.45
CA GLU A 399 -16.51 5.37 -14.72
C GLU A 399 -15.45 5.51 -15.82
N ASP A 400 -15.86 6.02 -16.99
CA ASP A 400 -14.94 6.50 -18.02
C ASP A 400 -13.93 7.50 -17.42
N PRO A 401 -12.67 7.54 -17.91
CA PRO A 401 -11.71 8.54 -17.45
C PRO A 401 -12.28 9.95 -17.67
N PRO A 402 -12.11 10.89 -16.72
CA PRO A 402 -12.80 12.17 -16.73
C PRO A 402 -12.53 12.93 -18.04
N SER A 403 -13.57 12.95 -18.89
CA SER A 403 -13.60 13.69 -20.14
C SER A 403 -13.37 15.18 -19.88
N GLU A 404 -12.72 15.87 -20.81
CA GLU A 404 -12.40 17.30 -20.71
C GLU A 404 -13.65 18.17 -20.53
N ARG A 405 -14.08 18.37 -19.28
CA ARG A 405 -15.07 19.37 -18.89
C ARG A 405 -14.68 19.94 -17.54
N GLY A 406 -14.46 21.25 -17.53
CA GLY A 406 -13.94 21.98 -16.37
C GLY A 406 -14.79 21.77 -15.11
N GLY A 407 -14.11 21.63 -13.98
CA GLY A 407 -14.73 21.18 -12.75
C GLY A 407 -15.78 22.13 -12.17
N ILE A 408 -16.80 21.53 -11.57
CA ILE A 408 -17.62 22.06 -10.49
C ILE A 408 -17.73 20.91 -9.47
N LEU A 409 -17.40 21.18 -8.21
CA LEU A 409 -17.81 20.30 -7.10
C LEU A 409 -19.31 20.47 -6.90
N GLU A 410 -20.11 19.47 -7.24
CA GLU A 410 -21.50 19.40 -6.77
C GLU A 410 -21.50 18.86 -5.33
N ASN A 411 -21.55 19.79 -4.38
CA ASN A 411 -21.82 19.49 -2.98
C ASN A 411 -23.33 19.22 -2.82
N ASP A 412 -23.71 17.96 -2.62
CA ASP A 412 -25.04 17.63 -2.10
C ASP A 412 -25.10 17.91 -0.59
N GLY A 413 -25.60 19.09 -0.25
CA GLY A 413 -25.79 19.55 1.12
C GLY A 413 -26.90 20.60 1.19
N LYS A 414 -28.15 20.16 1.38
CA LYS A 414 -29.31 21.05 1.49
C LYS A 414 -29.54 21.55 2.92
N ASP A 415 -30.07 22.77 2.95
CA ASP A 415 -30.85 23.38 4.02
C ASP A 415 -30.18 23.61 5.38
N PHE A 416 -29.58 24.80 5.54
CA PHE A 416 -30.01 25.71 6.61
C PHE A 416 -30.03 27.17 6.12
N VAL A 417 -31.15 27.86 6.33
CA VAL A 417 -31.38 29.23 5.89
C VAL A 417 -31.16 30.19 7.06
N ALA A 418 -30.22 31.13 6.91
CA ALA A 418 -30.24 32.40 7.62
C ALA A 418 -29.77 33.52 6.68
N LYS A 419 -30.55 34.60 6.60
CA LYS A 419 -30.11 35.84 5.96
C LYS A 419 -29.29 36.62 6.97
N ASP A 420 -28.19 37.23 6.53
CA ASP A 420 -28.15 38.69 6.39
C ASP A 420 -27.01 39.07 5.45
N GLY A 421 -27.15 40.22 4.80
CA GLY A 421 -26.20 40.68 3.79
C GLY A 421 -25.56 42.00 4.21
N GLU A 422 -24.25 42.09 4.07
CA GLU A 422 -23.54 43.37 4.04
C GLU A 422 -22.45 43.34 2.96
N GLN A 423 -22.37 44.41 2.18
CA GLN A 423 -21.31 44.63 1.19
C GLN A 423 -20.03 45.03 1.93
N PHE A 424 -18.88 44.48 1.55
CA PHE A 424 -17.62 45.21 1.69
C PHE A 424 -16.63 44.98 0.55
N GLU A 425 -15.81 46.00 0.38
CA GLU A 425 -15.12 46.44 -0.82
C GLU A 425 -13.91 45.59 -1.24
N LYS A 426 -13.53 45.72 -2.52
CA LYS A 426 -12.21 45.30 -3.01
C LYS A 426 -11.11 46.15 -2.36
N LEU A 427 -10.20 45.52 -1.62
CA LEU A 427 -8.94 46.12 -1.18
C LEU A 427 -7.72 45.39 -1.76
N HIS A 428 -7.01 46.07 -2.64
CA HIS A 428 -5.64 45.71 -3.02
C HIS A 428 -4.67 46.10 -1.88
N CYS A 429 -3.76 45.22 -1.46
CA CYS A 429 -2.51 45.67 -0.86
C CYS A 429 -1.32 44.70 -1.00
N THR A 430 -0.30 45.18 -1.73
CA THR A 430 1.15 44.94 -1.59
C THR A 430 1.75 43.58 -1.23
N LYS A 431 2.56 43.06 -2.17
CA LYS A 431 3.77 42.26 -1.88
C LYS A 431 4.79 43.08 -1.05
N LYS A 432 5.42 42.45 -0.06
CA LYS A 432 6.77 42.79 0.45
C LYS A 432 7.60 41.50 0.40
N GLN A 433 8.58 41.41 -0.51
CA GLN A 433 9.98 41.88 -0.37
C GLN A 433 10.89 40.88 0.35
N ARG A 434 11.48 40.00 -0.47
CA ARG A 434 12.67 39.19 -0.19
C ARG A 434 13.90 40.12 -0.18
N ILE A 435 14.71 40.09 0.88
CA ILE A 435 15.92 40.92 0.99
C ILE A 435 17.10 40.23 0.29
N MET A 436 17.90 41.00 -0.44
CA MET A 436 19.16 40.59 -1.08
C MET A 436 20.37 41.30 -0.46
N SER A 437 21.49 40.59 -0.35
CA SER A 437 22.86 41.14 -0.40
C SER A 437 23.83 40.00 -0.73
N LYS A 438 24.88 40.14 -1.55
CA LYS A 438 25.41 41.28 -2.32
C LYS A 438 26.24 40.76 -3.52
N HIS A 439 26.53 41.62 -4.49
CA HIS A 439 27.49 41.39 -5.60
C HIS A 439 28.93 41.16 -5.08
N GLU A 440 29.90 40.61 -5.83
CA GLU A 440 30.61 41.14 -7.03
C GLU A 440 31.47 40.00 -7.66
N ASN A 441 32.00 40.03 -8.89
CA ASN A 441 32.25 41.09 -9.87
C ASN A 441 32.13 40.58 -11.34
N ALA A 442 32.09 41.49 -12.31
CA ALA A 442 31.91 41.19 -13.74
C ALA A 442 33.19 41.39 -14.58
N ILE A 443 33.28 40.68 -15.72
CA ILE A 443 33.80 41.23 -16.99
C ILE A 443 32.88 40.70 -18.10
N GLY A 444 32.47 41.55 -19.02
CA GLY A 444 31.69 41.15 -20.19
C GLY A 444 32.35 41.64 -21.48
N GLU A 445 32.14 40.90 -22.57
CA GLU A 445 32.37 41.38 -23.93
C GLU A 445 31.18 40.97 -24.80
N GLN A 446 30.54 41.97 -25.41
CA GLN A 446 29.55 41.76 -26.47
C GLN A 446 30.29 41.68 -27.81
N ILE A 447 30.29 40.51 -28.44
CA ILE A 447 30.50 40.40 -29.89
C ILE A 447 29.35 39.61 -30.47
N ALA A 448 28.52 40.28 -31.27
CA ALA A 448 27.49 39.62 -32.05
C ALA A 448 28.15 38.84 -33.20
N SER A 449 27.96 37.52 -33.22
CA SER A 449 28.24 36.71 -34.40
C SER A 449 27.14 35.65 -34.59
N ASN A 450 26.64 35.55 -35.81
CA ASN A 450 25.65 34.54 -36.18
C ASN A 450 26.28 33.16 -36.02
N ASN A 451 25.75 32.34 -35.11
CA ASN A 451 26.02 30.92 -35.09
C ASN A 451 24.70 30.15 -35.10
N THR A 452 24.54 29.40 -36.19
CA THR A 452 23.60 28.31 -36.42
C THR A 452 23.30 27.56 -35.12
N MET A 453 22.02 27.34 -34.79
CA MET A 453 21.68 26.51 -33.64
C MET A 453 22.21 25.09 -33.85
N ALA A 454 23.31 24.76 -33.17
CA ALA A 454 23.74 23.39 -33.00
C ALA A 454 22.63 22.61 -32.28
N PRO A 455 22.42 21.33 -32.59
CA PRO A 455 21.48 20.51 -31.84
C PRO A 455 21.87 20.53 -30.36
N SER A 456 20.92 20.86 -29.49
CA SER A 456 21.12 20.86 -28.05
C SER A 456 21.62 19.49 -27.62
N GLN A 457 22.86 19.39 -27.13
CA GLN A 457 23.41 18.13 -26.63
C GLN A 457 22.55 17.64 -25.48
N THR A 458 21.90 16.50 -25.67
CA THR A 458 21.04 15.87 -24.66
C THR A 458 21.93 15.24 -23.59
N PHE A 459 22.30 16.02 -22.57
CA PHE A 459 23.07 15.50 -21.44
C PHE A 459 22.22 14.51 -20.62
N ILE A 460 22.79 13.34 -20.33
CA ILE A 460 22.18 12.34 -19.45
C ILE A 460 22.57 12.71 -18.02
N SER A 461 21.59 13.00 -17.16
CA SER A 461 21.81 13.24 -15.73
C SER A 461 21.97 11.92 -14.96
N THR A 462 22.51 11.99 -13.74
CA THR A 462 22.53 10.85 -12.81
C THR A 462 21.11 10.33 -12.52
N ASP A 463 20.12 11.22 -12.44
CA ASP A 463 18.70 10.86 -12.26
C ASP A 463 18.17 10.01 -13.43
N ASN A 464 18.50 10.39 -14.68
CA ASN A 464 18.10 9.63 -15.88
C ASN A 464 18.79 8.25 -15.92
N LEU A 465 20.03 8.15 -15.45
CA LEU A 465 20.76 6.89 -15.37
C LEU A 465 20.21 5.99 -14.26
N LEU A 466 19.95 6.56 -13.07
CA LEU A 466 19.42 5.84 -11.92
C LEU A 466 18.04 5.25 -12.23
N ASP A 467 17.08 6.06 -12.72
CA ASP A 467 15.72 5.63 -13.09
C ASP A 467 15.72 4.54 -14.18
N CYS A 468 16.74 4.51 -15.04
CA CYS A 468 16.97 3.42 -15.99
C CYS A 468 17.51 2.15 -15.32
N LEU A 469 18.54 2.26 -14.47
CA LEU A 469 19.17 1.13 -13.78
C LEU A 469 18.23 0.43 -12.78
N VAL A 470 17.35 1.18 -12.14
CA VAL A 470 16.35 0.65 -11.17
C VAL A 470 15.01 0.30 -11.83
N ASN A 471 14.91 0.38 -13.15
CA ASN A 471 13.70 -0.05 -13.85
C ASN A 471 13.47 -1.55 -13.60
N PRO A 472 12.25 -2.00 -13.21
CA PRO A 472 11.99 -3.41 -12.90
C PRO A 472 12.38 -4.40 -14.01
N GLN A 473 12.32 -4.00 -15.28
CA GLN A 473 12.76 -4.86 -16.39
C GLN A 473 14.29 -5.04 -16.41
N VAL A 474 15.04 -4.00 -16.06
CA VAL A 474 16.51 -4.03 -16.01
C VAL A 474 16.98 -4.83 -14.80
N THR A 475 16.39 -4.61 -13.63
CA THR A 475 16.76 -5.33 -12.40
C THR A 475 16.42 -6.83 -12.50
N LYS A 476 15.30 -7.21 -13.12
CA LYS A 476 14.94 -8.60 -13.47
C LYS A 476 16.01 -9.28 -14.36
N ILE A 477 16.50 -8.60 -15.40
CA ILE A 477 17.57 -9.12 -16.27
C ILE A 477 18.88 -9.31 -15.48
N VAL A 478 19.26 -8.34 -14.64
CA VAL A 478 20.47 -8.45 -13.80
C VAL A 478 20.35 -9.59 -12.79
N ALA A 479 19.18 -9.78 -12.17
CA ALA A 479 18.91 -10.90 -11.26
C ALA A 479 19.04 -12.26 -11.97
N GLN A 480 18.44 -12.41 -13.15
CA GLN A 480 18.55 -13.62 -13.97
C GLN A 480 20.02 -13.96 -14.30
N LEU A 481 20.81 -12.98 -14.74
CA LEU A 481 22.23 -13.18 -15.05
C LEU A 481 23.05 -13.54 -13.79
N LEU A 482 22.76 -12.91 -12.65
CA LEU A 482 23.43 -13.20 -11.37
C LEU A 482 23.13 -14.63 -10.88
N ILE A 483 21.90 -15.11 -11.05
CA ILE A 483 21.48 -16.47 -10.69
C ILE A 483 22.09 -17.50 -11.66
N GLN A 484 22.08 -17.22 -12.97
CA GLN A 484 22.73 -18.10 -13.96
C GLN A 484 24.23 -18.24 -13.69
N GLY A 485 24.93 -17.14 -13.42
CA GLY A 485 26.38 -17.12 -13.15
C GLY A 485 26.82 -17.83 -11.87
N ARG A 486 25.89 -18.25 -11.00
CA ARG A 486 26.17 -19.13 -9.83
C ARG A 486 25.63 -20.55 -9.98
N SER A 487 24.96 -20.84 -11.09
CA SER A 487 24.47 -22.19 -11.45
C SER A 487 25.43 -22.94 -12.37
N LEU A 488 26.45 -22.24 -12.88
CA LEU A 488 27.60 -22.71 -13.66
C LEU A 488 28.82 -22.88 -12.73
#